data_AF-A0A7W0LTZ5-F1
#
_entry.id   AF-A0A7W0LTZ5-F1
#
_cell.length_a   1.000
_cell.length_b   1.000
_cell.length_c   1.000
_cell.angle_alpha   90.00
_cell.angle_beta   90.00
_cell.angle_gamma   90.00
#
_symmetry.space_group_name_H-M   'P 1'
#
loop_
_entity.id
_entity.type
_entity.pdbx_description
1 polymer ?
#
loop_
_entity_poly.entity_id
_entity_poly.type
_entity_poly.pdbx_seq_one_letter_code
_entity_poly.pdbx_strand_id
1 'polypeptide(L)' 'MALRVVEQEGLSDVGRQREANEDSYVLADPVFVVADGMGGAQAGEVASRTAAEVFQETHDGGGTPEE' A
#
# COMPACT_ATOMS: atom_id res chain seq x y z
N MET A 1 -4.59 -26.82 -6.20
CA MET A 1 -3.69 -25.93 -6.95
C MET A 1 -4.02 -24.51 -6.53
N ALA A 2 -3.13 -23.84 -5.79
CA ALA A 2 -3.36 -22.47 -5.33
C ALA A 2 -2.88 -21.48 -6.41
N LEU A 3 -3.66 -20.42 -6.62
CA LEU A 3 -3.23 -19.29 -7.43
C LEU A 3 -2.10 -18.57 -6.68
N ARG A 4 -1.07 -18.11 -7.40
CA ARG A 4 0.09 -17.41 -6.84
C ARG A 4 0.30 -16.12 -7.62
N VAL A 5 0.59 -15.03 -6.94
CA VAL A 5 1.10 -13.83 -7.60
C VAL A 5 2.52 -14.13 -8.09
N VAL A 6 2.79 -13.85 -9.36
CA VAL A 6 4.08 -14.12 -10.01
C VAL A 6 4.94 -12.86 -10.12
N GLU A 7 4.30 -11.71 -10.28
CA GLU A 7 4.92 -10.38 -10.37
C GLU A 7 3.92 -9.35 -9.83
N GLN A 8 4.43 -8.28 -9.21
CA GLN A 8 3.65 -7.16 -8.68
C GLN A 8 4.48 -5.88 -8.81
N GLU A 9 3.82 -4.78 -9.18
CA GLU A 9 4.47 -3.48 -9.41
C GLU A 9 3.58 -2.35 -8.91
N GLY A 10 4.19 -1.26 -8.48
CA GLY A 10 3.49 -0.10 -7.94
C GLY A 10 4.24 1.18 -8.26
N LEU A 11 3.48 2.20 -8.59
CA LEU A 11 3.99 3.53 -8.91
C LEU A 11 2.96 4.56 -8.48
N SER A 12 3.43 5.66 -7.92
CA SER A 12 2.60 6.83 -7.64
C SER A 12 3.36 8.10 -8.05
N ASP A 13 2.60 9.15 -8.37
CA ASP A 13 3.11 10.42 -8.89
C ASP A 13 2.31 11.57 -8.28
N VAL A 14 2.98 12.66 -7.92
CA VAL A 14 2.33 13.85 -7.35
C VAL A 14 1.39 14.57 -8.34
N GLY A 15 1.58 14.32 -9.63
CA GLY A 15 0.90 15.01 -10.70
C GLY A 15 1.49 16.41 -10.94
N ARG A 16 0.69 17.26 -11.60
CA ARG A 16 1.16 18.57 -12.12
C ARG A 16 0.73 19.77 -11.29
N GLN A 17 -0.08 19.55 -10.26
CA GLN A 17 -0.78 20.63 -9.54
C GLN A 17 -0.48 20.68 -8.05
N ARG A 18 -0.31 19.52 -7.40
CA ARG A 18 0.00 19.46 -5.96
C ARG A 18 1.51 19.60 -5.74
N GLU A 19 1.89 20.12 -4.58
CA GLU A 19 3.29 20.22 -4.17
C GLU A 19 3.79 18.94 -3.49
N ALA A 20 2.87 18.14 -2.93
CA ALA A 20 3.17 16.90 -2.23
C ALA A 20 2.17 15.81 -2.64
N ASN A 21 2.66 14.57 -2.67
CA ASN A 21 1.84 13.40 -2.92
C ASN A 21 1.34 12.84 -1.58
N GLU A 22 0.03 12.77 -1.41
CA GLU A 22 -0.61 12.22 -0.21
C GLU A 22 -1.09 10.77 -0.43
N ASP A 23 -0.75 10.15 -1.56
CA ASP A 23 -1.04 8.74 -1.85
C ASP A 23 -0.03 7.80 -1.16
N SER A 24 -0.53 6.69 -0.64
CA SER A 24 0.29 5.56 -0.14
C SER A 24 -0.21 4.25 -0.73
N TYR A 25 0.68 3.27 -0.94
CA TYR A 25 0.29 1.93 -1.39
C TYR A 25 1.13 0.84 -0.73
N VAL A 26 0.59 -0.38 -0.68
CA VAL A 26 1.26 -1.60 -0.21
C VAL A 26 1.08 -2.70 -1.24
N LEU A 27 2.17 -3.37 -1.57
CA LEU A 27 2.18 -4.57 -2.41
C LEU A 27 2.69 -5.74 -1.56
N ALA A 28 1.78 -6.51 -0.99
CA ALA A 28 2.12 -7.65 -0.16
C ALA A 28 1.18 -8.80 -0.49
N ASP A 29 1.54 -9.68 -1.42
CA ASP A 29 0.72 -10.84 -1.76
C ASP A 29 0.22 -11.60 -0.50
N PRO A 30 -1.06 -12.02 -0.42
CA PRO A 30 -2.17 -11.77 -1.37
C PRO A 30 -2.93 -10.44 -1.27
N VAL A 31 -2.51 -9.47 -0.45
CA VAL A 31 -3.22 -8.18 -0.25
C VAL A 31 -2.47 -7.00 -0.86
N PHE A 32 -3.21 -6.22 -1.64
CA PHE A 32 -2.72 -5.00 -2.26
C PHE A 32 -3.59 -3.83 -1.81
N VAL A 33 -2.97 -2.72 -1.44
CA VAL A 33 -3.66 -1.55 -0.88
C VAL A 33 -3.22 -0.29 -1.58
N VAL A 34 -4.17 0.61 -1.83
CA VAL A 34 -3.94 1.99 -2.25
C VAL A 34 -4.79 2.89 -1.35
N ALA A 35 -4.20 3.94 -0.79
CA ALA A 35 -4.84 4.91 0.07
C ALA A 35 -4.56 6.34 -0.43
N ASP A 36 -5.61 7.09 -0.73
CA ASP A 36 -5.56 8.52 -1.08
C ASP A 36 -5.74 9.34 0.20
N GLY A 37 -4.70 10.09 0.57
CA GLY A 37 -4.65 10.88 1.78
C GLY A 37 -5.26 12.26 1.60
N MET A 38 -5.98 12.74 2.62
CA MET A 38 -6.51 14.11 2.66
C MET A 38 -6.23 14.77 4.01
N GLY A 39 -5.89 16.06 4.01
CA GLY A 39 -5.74 16.83 5.25
C GLY A 39 -4.91 18.10 5.14
N GLY A 40 -4.06 18.25 4.12
CA GLY A 40 -3.18 19.41 3.96
C GLY A 40 -2.07 19.47 5.02
N ALA A 41 -1.03 20.27 4.78
CA ALA A 41 0.12 20.42 5.70
C ALA A 41 0.70 19.09 6.23
N GLN A 42 0.86 18.09 5.35
CA GLN A 42 1.32 16.71 5.62
C GLN A 42 0.32 15.79 6.34
N ALA A 43 -0.87 16.27 6.71
CA ALA A 43 -1.85 15.42 7.40
C ALA A 43 -2.40 14.29 6.49
N GLY A 44 -2.55 14.52 5.18
CA GLY A 44 -3.00 13.47 4.27
C GLY A 44 -1.96 12.38 4.06
N GLU A 45 -0.67 12.73 3.97
CA GLU A 45 0.43 11.75 3.93
C GLU A 45 0.42 10.83 5.17
N VAL A 46 0.27 11.41 6.36
CA VAL A 46 0.20 10.62 7.61
C VAL A 46 -1.04 9.72 7.61
N ALA A 47 -2.19 10.24 7.16
CA ALA A 47 -3.44 9.49 7.12
C ALA A 47 -3.35 8.30 6.15
N SER A 48 -2.89 8.51 4.92
CA SER A 48 -2.79 7.43 3.92
C SER A 48 -1.75 6.38 4.31
N ARG A 49 -0.60 6.80 4.85
CA ARG A 49 0.42 5.88 5.36
C ARG A 49 -0.14 5.00 6.48
N THR A 50 -0.78 5.62 7.48
CA THR A 50 -1.37 4.89 8.62
C THR A 50 -2.42 3.88 8.14
N ALA A 51 -3.27 4.27 7.18
CA ALA A 51 -4.28 3.36 6.63
C ALA A 51 -3.66 2.16 5.88
N ALA A 52 -2.59 2.40 5.12
CA ALA A 52 -1.93 1.35 4.33
C ALA A 52 -1.09 0.40 5.21
N GLU A 53 -0.39 0.92 6.22
CA GLU A 53 0.51 0.15 7.11
C GLU A 53 -0.21 -0.94 7.92
N VAL A 54 -1.49 -0.74 8.28
CA VAL A 54 -2.32 -1.76 8.96
C VAL A 54 -2.35 -3.10 8.21
N PHE A 55 -2.22 -3.04 6.88
CA PHE A 55 -2.23 -4.24 6.03
C PHE A 55 -0.85 -4.85 5.81
N GLN A 56 0.24 -4.16 6.18
CA GLN A 56 1.59 -4.73 6.16
C GLN A 56 1.79 -5.72 7.31
N GLU A 57 1.39 -5.35 8.54
CA GLU A 57 1.59 -6.17 9.75
C GLU A 57 0.81 -7.49 9.73
N THR A 58 -0.29 -7.55 8.95
CA THR A 58 -1.15 -8.74 8.88
C THR A 58 -0.53 -9.86 8.00
N HIS A 59 0.50 -9.56 7.21
CA HIS A 59 1.09 -10.51 6.24
C HIS A 59 2.24 -11.37 6.74
N ASP A 60 2.90 -10.98 7.83
CA ASP A 60 3.99 -11.80 8.41
C ASP A 60 3.47 -13.12 9.02
N GLY A 61 2.16 -13.34 9.05
CA GLY A 61 1.50 -14.60 9.47
C GLY A 61 1.29 -15.63 8.36
N GLY A 62 1.67 -15.33 7.11
CA GLY A 62 1.51 -16.23 5.96
C GLY A 62 2.57 -17.32 5.93
N GLY A 63 2.40 -18.35 6.77
CA GLY A 63 3.19 -19.57 6.69
C GLY A 63 3.29 -20.08 5.25
N THR A 64 4.50 -20.48 4.85
CA THR A 64 4.73 -21.29 3.66
C THR A 64 3.66 -22.37 3.59
N PRO A 65 2.92 -22.52 2.49
CA PRO A 65 2.16 -23.73 2.28
C PRO A 65 3.18 -24.87 2.34
N GLU A 66 3.08 -25.73 3.36
CA GLU A 66 3.73 -27.03 3.29
C GLU A 66 3.23 -27.74 2.02
N GLU A 67 4.20 -28.27 1.26
CA GLU A 67 4.11 -29.13 0.05
C GLU A 67 3.90 -28.48 -1.33
#